data_AF-A0AAV6PA44-F1
#
_entry.id   AF-A0AAV6PA44-F1
#
_cell.length_a   1.000
_cell.length_b   1.000
_cell.length_c   1.000
_cell.angle_alpha   90.00
_cell.angle_beta   90.00
_cell.angle_gamma   90.00
#
_symmetry.space_group_name_H-M   'P 1'
#
loop_
_entity.id
_entity.type
_entity.pdbx_description
1 polymer ?
#
loop_
_entity_poly.entity_id
_entity_poly.type
_entity_poly.pdbx_seq_one_letter_code
_entity_poly.pdbx_strand_id
1 'polypeptide(L)'
;MNLQQQQRRRQQEGVLSKYTNLIQGWQNRYFVLDPELGQLQYFVNEQGKSQKPRGSLPLIGASVTPSDEAPHMFIVNSVNGELYKLRASDAKEQQFWISQLQACARRHSDSSAKVRNTHKNHIMNLDDILYYDFY
;
A
#
# COMPACT_ATOMS: atom_id res chain seq x y z
N MET A 1 -25.17 27.59 5.40
CA MET A 1 -24.58 26.46 6.14
C MET A 1 -23.51 25.83 5.27
N ASN A 2 -22.25 25.94 5.68
CA ASN A 2 -21.13 25.18 5.14
C ASN A 2 -21.37 23.68 5.31
N LEU A 3 -20.90 22.86 4.38
CA LEU A 3 -20.15 21.65 4.72
C LEU A 3 -19.20 21.31 3.57
N GLN A 4 -17.92 21.33 3.93
CA GLN A 4 -16.75 21.08 3.13
C GLN A 4 -16.76 19.68 2.49
N GLN A 5 -16.40 19.63 1.21
CA GLN A 5 -15.28 18.83 0.74
C GLN A 5 -15.25 17.35 1.13
N GLN A 6 -15.97 16.52 0.36
CA GLN A 6 -15.58 15.13 0.19
C GLN A 6 -15.29 14.90 -1.30
N GLN A 7 -14.13 15.39 -1.78
CA GLN A 7 -13.45 14.67 -2.86
C GLN A 7 -13.10 13.30 -2.27
N ARG A 8 -14.06 12.36 -2.26
CA ARG A 8 -13.78 10.95 -2.04
C ARG A 8 -12.78 10.60 -3.11
N ARG A 9 -11.50 10.51 -2.75
CA ARG A 9 -10.50 9.88 -3.60
C ARG A 9 -11.11 8.54 -3.96
N ARG A 10 -11.51 8.37 -5.22
CA ARG A 10 -12.19 7.16 -5.68
C ARG A 10 -11.33 5.99 -5.22
N GLN A 11 -11.87 5.19 -4.30
CA GLN A 11 -11.15 4.08 -3.71
C GLN A 11 -10.79 3.15 -4.86
N GLN A 12 -9.50 2.82 -5.00
CA GLN A 12 -9.07 2.07 -6.17
C GLN A 12 -9.37 0.59 -5.96
N GLU A 13 -10.35 0.08 -6.69
CA GLU A 13 -10.82 -1.30 -6.52
C GLU A 13 -11.02 -2.00 -7.88
N GLY A 14 -10.99 -3.33 -7.86
CA GLY A 14 -11.12 -4.14 -9.07
C GLY A 14 -10.68 -5.59 -8.88
N VAL A 15 -10.96 -6.43 -9.87
CA VAL A 15 -10.61 -7.85 -9.84
C VAL A 15 -9.20 -8.04 -10.38
N LEU A 16 -8.35 -8.72 -9.60
CA LEU A 16 -7.04 -9.18 -10.06
C LEU A 16 -6.93 -10.69 -9.84
N SER A 17 -6.18 -11.35 -10.72
CA SER A 17 -5.78 -12.74 -10.51
C SER A 17 -4.62 -12.77 -9.52
N LYS A 18 -4.84 -13.34 -8.33
CA LYS A 18 -3.82 -13.54 -7.30
C LYS A 18 -3.27 -14.97 -7.39
N TYR A 19 -1.95 -15.13 -7.44
CA TYR A 19 -1.34 -16.44 -7.27
C TYR A 19 -1.44 -16.88 -5.80
N THR A 20 -1.88 -18.11 -5.57
CA THR A 20 -2.16 -18.66 -4.25
C THR A 20 -1.13 -19.71 -3.83
N ASN A 21 -1.07 -20.84 -4.54
CA ASN A 21 -0.07 -21.90 -4.39
C ASN A 21 -0.08 -22.79 -5.64
N LEU A 22 0.80 -23.81 -5.68
CA LEU A 22 0.90 -24.73 -6.82
C LEU A 22 -0.40 -25.49 -7.13
N ILE A 23 -1.21 -25.80 -6.11
CA ILE A 23 -2.44 -26.58 -6.26
C ILE A 23 -3.59 -25.71 -6.76
N GLN A 24 -3.78 -24.53 -6.16
CA GLN A 24 -4.89 -23.63 -6.45
C GLN A 24 -4.58 -22.65 -7.59
N GLY A 25 -3.31 -22.41 -7.89
CA GLY A 25 -2.84 -21.54 -8.96
C GLY A 25 -3.33 -20.09 -8.84
N TRP A 26 -3.72 -19.53 -9.98
CA TRP A 26 -4.26 -18.18 -10.10
C TRP A 26 -5.75 -18.15 -9.74
N GLN A 27 -6.12 -17.19 -8.90
CA GLN A 27 -7.49 -17.05 -8.41
C GLN A 27 -7.95 -15.60 -8.52
N ASN A 28 -9.11 -15.37 -9.12
CA ASN A 28 -9.70 -14.03 -9.15
C ASN A 28 -10.11 -13.62 -7.73
N ARG A 29 -9.62 -12.45 -7.31
CA ARG A 29 -9.92 -11.83 -6.03
C ARG A 29 -10.23 -10.36 -6.26
N TYR A 30 -11.13 -9.84 -5.44
CA TYR A 30 -11.49 -8.43 -5.50
C TYR A 30 -10.54 -7.65 -4.60
N PHE A 31 -9.75 -6.76 -5.17
CA PHE A 31 -8.78 -5.96 -4.46
C PHE A 31 -9.33 -4.55 -4.21
N VAL A 32 -8.98 -4.00 -3.05
CA VAL A 32 -9.28 -2.64 -2.65
C VAL A 32 -8.00 -2.01 -2.12
N LEU A 33 -7.57 -0.92 -2.74
CA LEU A 33 -6.53 -0.05 -2.22
C LEU A 33 -7.16 0.97 -1.28
N ASP A 34 -6.76 0.92 -0.03
CA ASP A 34 -7.07 1.94 0.96
C ASP A 34 -5.94 2.98 0.99
N PRO A 35 -6.13 4.17 0.38
CA PRO A 35 -5.09 5.20 0.35
C PRO A 35 -4.91 5.90 1.70
N GLU A 36 -5.88 5.80 2.62
CA GLU A 36 -5.81 6.42 3.95
C GLU A 36 -5.02 5.53 4.91
N LEU A 37 -5.27 4.21 4.90
CA LEU A 37 -4.52 3.25 5.70
C LEU A 37 -3.19 2.83 5.05
N GLY A 38 -3.02 3.06 3.74
CA GLY A 38 -1.83 2.61 3.01
C GLY A 38 -1.79 1.09 2.88
N GLN A 39 -2.94 0.47 2.64
CA GLN A 39 -3.11 -0.99 2.63
C GLN A 39 -3.70 -1.45 1.30
N LEU A 40 -3.21 -2.58 0.80
CA LEU A 40 -3.85 -3.33 -0.28
C LEU A 40 -4.58 -4.53 0.32
N GLN A 41 -5.91 -4.48 0.29
CA GLN A 41 -6.76 -5.54 0.83
C GLN A 41 -7.35 -6.37 -0.30
N TYR A 42 -7.67 -7.63 -0.01
CA TYR A 42 -8.41 -8.47 -0.95
C TYR A 42 -9.51 -9.29 -0.29
N PHE A 43 -10.56 -9.52 -1.08
CA PHE A 43 -11.75 -10.25 -0.74
C PHE A 43 -11.96 -11.38 -1.76
N VAL A 44 -12.78 -12.37 -1.40
CA VAL A 44 -13.11 -13.48 -2.31
C VAL A 44 -13.79 -12.94 -3.57
N ASN A 45 -14.70 -11.98 -3.41
CA ASN A 45 -15.42 -11.28 -4.46
C ASN A 45 -15.82 -9.88 -3.96
N GLU A 46 -16.47 -9.09 -4.83
CA GLU A 46 -16.92 -7.74 -4.50
C GLU A 46 -17.97 -7.71 -3.38
N GLN A 47 -18.88 -8.68 -3.35
CA GLN A 47 -19.92 -8.77 -2.32
C GLN A 47 -19.31 -9.02 -0.93
N GLY A 48 -18.12 -9.62 -0.88
CA GLY A 48 -17.37 -9.86 0.35
C GLY A 48 -16.80 -8.61 1.04
N LYS A 49 -16.91 -7.41 0.43
CA LYS A 49 -16.42 -6.16 1.02
C LYS A 49 -17.02 -5.82 2.39
N SER A 50 -18.23 -6.31 2.70
CA SER A 50 -18.86 -6.11 4.01
C SER A 50 -18.27 -6.98 5.12
N GLN A 51 -17.43 -7.96 4.75
CA GLN A 51 -16.79 -8.89 5.67
C GLN A 51 -15.34 -8.46 5.93
N LYS A 52 -14.68 -9.13 6.89
CA LYS A 52 -13.24 -8.93 7.09
C LYS A 52 -12.47 -9.30 5.80
N PRO A 53 -11.49 -8.49 5.37
CA PRO A 53 -10.65 -8.84 4.24
C PRO A 53 -9.94 -10.17 4.48
N ARG A 54 -9.79 -10.95 3.40
CA ARG A 54 -9.14 -12.26 3.45
C ARG A 54 -7.63 -12.12 3.65
N GLY A 55 -7.07 -11.00 3.19
CA GLY A 55 -5.73 -10.55 3.53
C GLY A 55 -5.57 -9.05 3.29
N SER A 56 -4.59 -8.46 3.96
CA SER A 56 -4.20 -7.06 3.84
C SER A 56 -2.68 -7.01 3.76
N LEU A 57 -2.16 -6.19 2.86
CA LEU A 57 -0.73 -6.01 2.66
C LEU A 57 -0.37 -4.52 2.88
N PRO A 58 0.51 -4.21 3.85
CA PRO A 58 0.95 -2.84 4.10
C PRO A 58 1.83 -2.33 2.96
N LEU A 59 1.49 -1.15 2.42
CA LEU A 59 2.21 -0.52 1.31
C LEU A 59 3.32 0.43 1.77
N ILE A 60 3.39 0.74 3.07
CA ILE A 60 4.51 1.52 3.61
C ILE A 60 5.83 0.78 3.36
N GLY A 61 6.75 1.44 2.66
CA GLY A 61 8.02 0.88 2.21
C GLY A 61 7.92 -0.25 1.18
N ALA A 62 6.71 -0.60 0.71
CA ALA A 62 6.54 -1.69 -0.24
C ALA A 62 7.09 -1.33 -1.64
N SER A 63 7.60 -2.33 -2.34
CA SER A 63 7.97 -2.21 -3.75
C SER A 63 6.92 -2.87 -4.64
N VAL A 64 6.72 -2.27 -5.83
CA VAL A 64 5.77 -2.77 -6.83
C VAL A 64 6.46 -2.78 -8.17
N THR A 65 6.63 -3.97 -8.76
CA THR A 65 7.41 -4.16 -9.99
C THR A 65 6.65 -5.01 -11.01
N PRO A 66 6.71 -4.68 -12.31
CA PRO A 66 6.24 -5.59 -13.36
C PRO A 66 7.05 -6.90 -13.32
N SER A 67 6.48 -7.97 -13.85
CA SER A 67 7.12 -9.28 -13.96
C SER A 67 6.82 -9.91 -15.31
N ASP A 68 7.86 -10.52 -15.91
CA ASP A 68 7.77 -11.20 -17.19
C ASP A 68 7.40 -12.70 -17.03
N GLU A 69 7.15 -13.17 -15.80
CA GLU A 69 6.74 -14.55 -15.52
C GLU A 69 5.39 -14.92 -16.16
N ALA A 70 4.51 -13.94 -16.35
CA ALA A 70 3.22 -14.12 -17.03
C ALA A 70 2.72 -12.78 -17.63
N PRO A 71 1.84 -12.83 -18.66
CA PRO A 71 1.27 -11.62 -19.25
C PRO A 71 0.55 -10.77 -18.20
N HIS A 72 0.85 -9.47 -18.19
CA HIS A 72 0.23 -8.47 -17.32
C HIS A 72 0.44 -8.72 -15.81
N MET A 73 1.51 -9.43 -15.46
CA MET A 73 1.86 -9.76 -14.09
C MET A 73 2.70 -8.66 -13.43
N PHE A 74 2.48 -8.47 -12.14
CA PHE A 74 3.29 -7.62 -11.29
C PHE A 74 3.35 -8.19 -9.88
N ILE A 75 4.38 -7.76 -9.14
CA ILE A 75 4.67 -8.24 -7.80
C ILE A 75 4.59 -7.05 -6.85
N VAL A 76 3.86 -7.22 -5.75
CA VAL A 76 3.85 -6.29 -4.61
C VAL A 76 4.58 -6.96 -3.47
N ASN A 77 5.71 -6.38 -3.05
CA ASN A 77 6.54 -6.89 -1.98
C ASN A 77 6.54 -5.91 -0.80
N SER A 78 6.02 -6.34 0.34
CA SER A 78 5.97 -5.52 1.55
C SER A 78 7.23 -5.70 2.38
N VAL A 79 7.55 -4.68 3.18
CA VAL A 79 8.73 -4.68 4.08
C VAL A 79 8.65 -5.75 5.17
N ASN A 80 7.47 -6.28 5.46
CA ASN A 80 7.28 -7.37 6.41
C ASN A 80 7.59 -8.77 5.80
N GLY A 81 8.01 -8.84 4.54
CA GLY A 81 8.31 -10.07 3.82
C GLY A 81 7.11 -10.72 3.12
N GLU A 82 5.90 -10.16 3.27
CA GLU A 82 4.74 -10.62 2.51
C GLU A 82 4.81 -10.17 1.05
N LEU A 83 4.45 -11.07 0.14
CA LEU A 83 4.52 -10.84 -1.29
C LEU A 83 3.26 -11.33 -2.00
N TYR A 84 2.68 -10.47 -2.84
CA TYR A 84 1.59 -10.82 -3.74
C TYR A 84 2.04 -10.81 -5.19
N LYS A 85 1.90 -11.96 -5.85
CA LYS A 85 1.97 -12.10 -7.32
C LYS A 85 0.57 -11.87 -7.88
N LEU A 86 0.41 -10.81 -8.67
CA LEU A 86 -0.87 -10.34 -9.19
C LEU A 86 -0.83 -10.24 -10.71
N ARG A 87 -1.95 -10.53 -11.35
CA ARG A 87 -2.14 -10.38 -12.79
C ARG A 87 -3.40 -9.57 -13.09
N ALA A 88 -3.24 -8.55 -13.92
CA ALA A 88 -4.34 -7.74 -14.46
C ALA A 88 -4.93 -8.38 -15.72
N SER A 89 -6.12 -7.92 -16.13
CA SER A 89 -6.79 -8.39 -17.35
C SER A 89 -6.05 -7.97 -18.62
N ASP A 90 -5.46 -6.77 -18.62
CA ASP A 90 -4.70 -6.21 -19.74
C ASP A 90 -3.53 -5.31 -19.27
N ALA A 91 -2.73 -4.84 -20.22
CA ALA A 91 -1.57 -3.98 -19.96
C ALA A 91 -1.97 -2.61 -19.39
N LYS A 92 -3.14 -2.07 -19.75
CA LYS A 92 -3.62 -0.77 -19.27
C LYS A 92 -3.99 -0.88 -17.78
N GLU A 93 -4.73 -1.92 -17.41
CA GLU A 93 -5.08 -2.22 -16.03
C GLU A 93 -3.83 -2.54 -15.20
N GLN A 94 -2.87 -3.28 -15.74
CA GLN A 94 -1.59 -3.53 -15.06
C GLN A 94 -0.87 -2.22 -14.71
N GLN A 95 -0.65 -1.36 -15.70
CA GLN A 95 0.05 -0.08 -15.49
C GLN A 95 -0.70 0.82 -14.51
N PHE A 96 -2.02 0.81 -14.58
CA PHE A 96 -2.87 1.54 -13.67
C PHE A 96 -2.70 1.07 -12.22
N TRP A 97 -2.79 -0.23 -11.94
CA TRP A 97 -2.58 -0.76 -10.58
C TRP A 97 -1.16 -0.50 -10.07
N ILE A 98 -0.14 -0.72 -10.91
CA ILE A 98 1.26 -0.44 -10.54
C ILE A 98 1.41 1.03 -10.13
N SER A 99 0.93 1.96 -10.96
CA SER A 99 1.03 3.41 -10.71
C SER A 99 0.35 3.80 -9.39
N GLN A 100 -0.88 3.34 -9.16
CA GLN A 100 -1.65 3.65 -7.96
C GLN A 100 -1.01 3.10 -6.69
N LEU A 101 -0.53 1.85 -6.72
CA LEU A 101 0.12 1.22 -5.57
C LEU A 101 1.46 1.88 -5.25
N GLN A 102 2.27 2.19 -6.27
CA GLN A 102 3.54 2.90 -6.08
C GLN A 102 3.33 4.31 -5.52
N ALA A 103 2.33 5.04 -6.03
CA ALA A 103 2.00 6.37 -5.52
C ALA A 103 1.57 6.32 -4.05
N CYS A 104 0.78 5.30 -3.67
CA CYS A 104 0.39 5.08 -2.29
C CYS A 104 1.58 4.73 -1.40
N ALA A 105 2.42 3.79 -1.83
CA ALA A 105 3.62 3.35 -1.10
C ALA A 105 4.58 4.52 -0.82
N ARG A 106 4.85 5.37 -1.82
CA ARG A 106 5.69 6.57 -1.66
C ARG A 106 5.12 7.53 -0.63
N ARG A 107 3.85 7.92 -0.80
CA ARG A 107 3.16 8.87 0.10
C ARG A 107 3.23 8.43 1.57
N HIS A 108 2.99 7.15 1.83
CA HIS A 108 3.00 6.61 3.19
C HIS A 108 4.41 6.48 3.77
N SER A 109 5.39 6.10 2.94
CA SER A 109 6.80 6.03 3.35
C SER A 109 7.36 7.39 3.71
N ASP A 110 7.09 8.42 2.90
CA ASP A 110 7.53 9.79 3.14
C ASP A 110 6.90 10.38 4.41
N SER A 111 5.62 10.09 4.65
CA SER A 111 4.90 10.53 5.85
C SER A 111 5.50 9.89 7.10
N SER A 112 5.83 8.61 7.06
CA SER A 112 6.51 7.91 8.16
C SER A 112 7.94 8.41 8.39
N ALA A 113 8.68 8.73 7.33
CA ALA A 113 10.02 9.31 7.45
C ALA A 113 9.99 10.69 8.13
N LYS A 114 9.01 11.55 7.79
CA LYS A 114 8.81 12.85 8.43
C LYS A 114 8.48 12.72 9.91
N VAL A 115 7.55 11.83 10.29
CA VAL A 115 7.22 11.58 11.71
C VAL A 115 8.45 11.15 12.50
N ARG A 116 9.29 10.27 11.93
CA ARG A 116 10.55 9.85 12.55
C ARG A 116 11.55 10.99 12.70
N ASN A 117 11.68 11.87 11.71
CA ASN A 117 12.57 13.02 11.81
C ASN A 117 12.05 14.08 12.80
N THR A 118 10.73 14.29 12.91
CA THR A 118 10.16 15.18 13.93
C THR A 118 10.40 14.66 15.35
N HIS A 119 10.27 13.35 15.58
CA HIS A 119 10.63 12.76 16.87
C HIS A 119 12.12 12.89 17.18
N LYS A 120 13.01 12.67 16.19
CA LYS A 120 14.44 12.90 16.37
C LYS A 120 14.79 14.36 16.64
N ASN A 121 14.09 15.30 16.00
CA ASN A 121 14.28 16.73 16.26
C ASN A 121 13.66 17.21 17.58
N HIS A 122 12.73 16.44 18.17
CA HIS A 122 12.19 16.72 19.50
C HIS A 122 13.00 16.06 20.62
N ILE A 123 13.71 14.98 20.31
CA ILE A 123 14.79 14.43 21.15
C ILE A 123 16.11 15.08 20.68
N MET A 124 16.23 16.40 20.86
CA MET A 124 17.55 17.01 20.98
C MET A 124 18.18 16.52 22.29
N ASN A 125 19.49 16.30 22.28
CA ASN A 125 20.22 15.59 23.31
C ASN A 125 20.11 16.25 24.69
N LEU A 126 20.14 15.43 25.75
CA LEU A 126 20.46 15.89 27.10
C LEU A 126 21.82 16.64 27.13
N ASP A 127 22.73 16.30 26.23
CA ASP A 127 24.02 16.99 26.06
C ASP A 127 23.90 18.39 25.41
N ASP A 128 22.84 18.67 24.63
CA ASP A 128 22.58 19.99 24.06
C ASP A 128 21.90 20.95 25.06
N ILE A 129 21.13 20.40 26.01
CA ILE A 129 20.49 21.18 27.10
C ILE A 129 21.56 21.68 28.09
N LEU A 130 22.55 20.84 28.41
CA LEU A 130 23.64 21.22 29.33
C LEU A 130 24.62 22.23 28.73
N TYR A 131 24.63 22.43 27.41
CA TYR A 131 25.49 23.41 26.75
C TYR A 131 24.97 24.85 26.86
N TYR A 132 23.66 25.05 27.10
CA TYR A 132 23.04 26.39 27.21
C TYR A 132 22.75 26.85 28.64
N ASP A 133 22.77 25.96 29.64
CA ASP A 133 22.52 26.32 31.05
C ASP A 133 23.81 26.66 31.85
N PHE A 134 24.97 26.72 31.18
CA PHE A 134 26.27 27.09 31.78
C PHE A 134 26.99 28.27 31.11
N TYR A 135 26.28 29.11 30.34
CA TYR A 135 26.76 30.43 29.91
C TYR A 135 25.62 31.46 29.85
#